data_AF-A0A3C1T4N8-F1
#
_entry.id   AF-A0A3C1T4N8-F1
#
_cell.length_a   1.000
_cell.length_b   1.000
_cell.length_c   1.000
_cell.angle_alpha   90.00
_cell.angle_beta   90.00
_cell.angle_gamma   90.00
#
_symmetry.space_group_name_H-M   'P 1'
#
loop_
_entity.id
_entity.type
_entity.pdbx_description
1 polymer ?
#
loop_
_entity_poly.entity_id
_entity_poly.type
_entity_poly.pdbx_seq_one_letter_code
_entity_poly.pdbx_strand_id
1 'polypeptide(L)'
;WARNMALLNMAMMDAAVVCWDTKFTYFNPRPSQIDPRIKTPIGLPNFPSYISGHSTFSAAAATVLGYVIPSKSQQYSDWAREASVSRMYGGIHYRSDCEVGLTTGGKVGTYAVNRGHIDGAE
;
A
#
# COMPACT_ATOMS: atom_id res chain seq x y z
N TRP A 1 -15.35 0.35 -18.06
CA TRP A 1 -14.72 0.25 -16.72
C TRP A 1 -14.26 -1.15 -16.32
N ALA A 2 -14.80 -2.25 -16.87
CA ALA A 2 -14.40 -3.61 -16.49
C ALA A 2 -12.87 -3.85 -16.52
N ARG A 3 -12.21 -3.55 -17.66
CA ARG A 3 -10.74 -3.70 -17.78
C ARG A 3 -9.97 -2.93 -16.71
N ASN A 4 -10.35 -1.67 -16.47
CA ASN A 4 -9.60 -0.81 -15.54
C ASN A 4 -9.79 -1.26 -14.09
N MET A 5 -10.97 -1.80 -13.75
CA MET A 5 -11.20 -2.46 -12.47
C MET A 5 -10.39 -3.75 -12.35
N ALA A 6 -10.26 -4.53 -13.43
CA ALA A 6 -9.40 -5.71 -13.44
C ALA A 6 -7.93 -5.35 -13.19
N LEU A 7 -7.40 -4.35 -13.91
CA LEU A 7 -6.03 -3.86 -13.74
C LEU A 7 -5.77 -3.36 -12.31
N LEU A 8 -6.70 -2.55 -11.76
CA LEU A 8 -6.62 -2.04 -10.40
C LEU A 8 -6.60 -3.17 -9.36
N ASN A 9 -7.53 -4.12 -9.45
CA ASN A 9 -7.63 -5.19 -8.47
C ASN A 9 -6.47 -6.18 -8.58
N MET A 10 -5.98 -6.48 -9.79
CA MET A 10 -4.77 -7.30 -9.96
C MET A 10 -3.54 -6.62 -9.34
N ALA A 11 -3.33 -5.32 -9.58
CA ALA A 11 -2.23 -4.58 -8.98
C ALA A 11 -2.29 -4.56 -7.44
N MET A 12 -3.49 -4.39 -6.88
CA MET A 12 -3.67 -4.48 -5.42
C MET A 12 -3.44 -5.90 -4.89
N MET A 13 -3.79 -6.94 -5.63
CA MET A 13 -3.49 -8.31 -5.22
C MET A 13 -2.00 -8.62 -5.26
N ASP A 14 -1.29 -8.19 -6.29
CA ASP A 14 0.18 -8.33 -6.34
C ASP A 14 0.84 -7.55 -5.19
N ALA A 15 0.32 -6.37 -4.87
CA ALA A 15 0.74 -5.59 -3.71
C ALA A 15 0.48 -6.34 -2.39
N ALA A 16 -0.63 -7.08 -2.29
CA ALA A 16 -0.94 -7.94 -1.15
C ALA A 16 0.06 -9.08 -1.00
N VAL A 17 0.35 -9.79 -2.09
CA VAL A 17 1.32 -10.89 -2.11
C VAL A 17 2.70 -10.41 -1.65
N VAL A 18 3.22 -9.33 -2.24
CA VAL A 18 4.52 -8.75 -1.85
C VAL A 18 4.51 -8.26 -0.41
N CYS A 19 3.43 -7.61 0.04
CA CYS A 19 3.32 -7.12 1.40
C CYS A 19 3.32 -8.26 2.42
N TRP A 20 2.55 -9.33 2.18
CA TRP A 20 2.48 -10.47 3.09
C TRP A 20 3.78 -11.28 3.09
N ASP A 21 4.38 -11.51 1.91
CA ASP A 21 5.70 -12.15 1.82
C ASP A 21 6.75 -11.39 2.64
N THR A 22 6.78 -10.07 2.51
CA THR A 22 7.66 -9.19 3.31
C THR A 22 7.36 -9.29 4.81
N LYS A 23 6.07 -9.31 5.20
CA LYS A 23 5.65 -9.42 6.60
C LYS A 23 6.14 -10.69 7.26
N PHE A 24 6.02 -11.81 6.57
CA PHE A 24 6.41 -13.10 7.13
C PHE A 24 7.90 -13.41 6.95
N THR A 25 8.58 -12.73 6.03
CA THR A 25 10.05 -12.78 5.90
C THR A 25 10.74 -12.10 7.09
N TYR A 26 10.35 -10.86 7.41
CA TYR A 26 11.05 -10.08 8.45
C TYR A 26 10.41 -10.23 9.84
N PHE A 27 9.10 -10.51 9.89
CA PHE A 27 8.35 -10.78 11.12
C PHE A 27 8.50 -9.70 12.21
N ASN A 28 8.64 -8.42 11.81
CA ASN A 28 8.88 -7.33 12.75
C ASN A 28 7.72 -7.16 13.76
N PRO A 29 8.03 -6.91 15.06
CA PRO A 29 7.03 -6.62 16.08
C PRO A 29 6.40 -5.24 15.88
N ARG A 30 5.15 -5.09 16.30
CA ARG A 30 4.40 -3.82 16.29
C ARG A 30 4.95 -2.85 17.36
N PRO A 31 4.74 -1.53 17.20
CA PRO A 31 5.22 -0.54 18.18
C PRO A 31 4.79 -0.85 19.62
N SER A 32 3.53 -1.21 19.84
CA SER A 32 2.99 -1.54 21.18
C SER A 32 3.52 -2.86 21.77
N GLN A 33 4.09 -3.74 20.95
CA GLN A 33 4.75 -4.97 21.41
C GLN A 33 6.18 -4.71 21.92
N ILE A 34 6.80 -3.60 21.48
CA ILE A 34 8.12 -3.16 21.95
C ILE A 34 7.99 -2.21 23.14
N ASP A 35 7.08 -1.25 23.06
CA ASP A 35 6.80 -0.32 24.16
C ASP A 35 5.31 -0.35 24.53
N PRO A 36 4.94 -1.02 25.64
CA PRO A 36 3.55 -1.11 26.11
C PRO A 36 2.90 0.24 26.46
N ARG A 37 3.67 1.33 26.56
CA ARG A 37 3.14 2.69 26.76
C ARG A 37 2.50 3.24 25.48
N ILE A 38 2.87 2.73 24.30
CA ILE A 38 2.24 3.10 23.04
C ILE A 38 0.84 2.50 22.99
N LYS A 39 -0.18 3.36 23.09
CA LYS A 39 -1.59 2.97 22.99
C LYS A 39 -2.09 3.13 21.57
N THR A 40 -2.83 2.14 21.09
CA THR A 40 -3.40 2.14 19.73
C THR A 40 -4.87 2.56 19.83
N PRO A 41 -5.28 3.73 19.29
CA PRO A 41 -6.69 4.14 19.27
C PRO A 41 -7.55 3.33 18.28
N ILE A 42 -6.90 2.48 17.48
CA ILE A 42 -7.51 1.56 16.52
C ILE A 42 -7.16 0.12 16.90
N GLY A 43 -7.94 -0.84 16.38
CA GLY A 43 -7.68 -2.26 16.60
C GLY A 43 -6.28 -2.67 16.12
N LEU A 44 -5.59 -3.48 16.92
CA LEU A 44 -4.28 -4.03 16.57
C LEU A 44 -4.46 -5.18 15.58
N PRO A 45 -3.88 -5.11 14.36
CA PRO A 45 -4.01 -6.19 13.41
C PRO A 45 -3.18 -7.41 13.82
N ASN A 46 -3.70 -8.61 13.56
CA ASN A 46 -3.10 -9.91 13.94
C ASN A 46 -2.05 -10.40 12.93
N PHE A 47 -1.12 -9.53 12.52
CA PHE A 47 -0.02 -9.86 11.60
C PHE A 47 1.18 -8.91 11.78
N PRO A 48 2.41 -9.32 11.36
CA PRO A 48 3.64 -8.54 11.56
C PRO A 48 3.59 -7.12 11.00
N SER A 49 4.46 -6.25 11.54
CA SER A 49 4.45 -4.82 11.25
C SER A 49 4.98 -4.51 9.85
N TYR A 50 6.21 -4.89 9.53
CA TYR A 50 6.90 -4.42 8.33
C TYR A 50 6.57 -5.27 7.09
N ILE A 51 6.16 -4.72 5.94
CA ILE A 51 5.80 -3.32 5.63
C ILE A 51 4.30 -3.05 5.86
N SER A 52 3.90 -1.77 5.86
CA SER A 52 2.49 -1.40 6.02
C SER A 52 1.63 -1.83 4.82
N GLY A 53 0.60 -2.63 5.09
CA GLY A 53 -0.35 -3.07 4.07
C GLY A 53 -1.17 -1.90 3.50
N HIS A 54 -1.68 -1.01 4.34
CA HIS A 54 -2.42 0.17 3.86
C HIS A 54 -1.54 1.02 2.93
N SER A 55 -0.28 1.26 3.30
CA SER A 55 0.65 2.03 2.48
C SER A 55 0.93 1.36 1.13
N THR A 56 1.17 0.05 1.14
CA THR A 56 1.51 -0.73 -0.07
C THR A 56 0.31 -0.81 -1.03
N PHE A 57 -0.88 -1.10 -0.52
CA PHE A 57 -2.09 -1.25 -1.33
C PHE A 57 -2.54 0.11 -1.88
N SER A 58 -2.56 1.15 -1.03
CA SER A 58 -2.99 2.48 -1.45
C SER A 58 -2.05 3.09 -2.49
N ALA A 59 -0.73 2.88 -2.38
CA ALA A 59 0.20 3.36 -3.39
C ALA A 59 0.02 2.62 -4.73
N ALA A 60 -0.11 1.29 -4.73
CA ALA A 60 -0.39 0.53 -5.95
C ALA A 60 -1.69 0.99 -6.62
N ALA A 61 -2.76 1.15 -5.83
CA ALA A 61 -4.04 1.65 -6.30
C ALA A 61 -3.94 3.06 -6.86
N ALA A 62 -3.26 3.97 -6.16
CA ALA A 62 -3.10 5.36 -6.59
C ALA A 62 -2.32 5.46 -7.90
N THR A 63 -1.26 4.66 -8.09
CA THR A 63 -0.51 4.62 -9.34
C THR A 63 -1.38 4.16 -10.51
N VAL A 64 -2.16 3.08 -10.34
CA VAL A 64 -3.05 2.59 -11.41
C VAL A 64 -4.19 3.57 -11.69
N LEU A 65 -4.82 4.12 -10.65
CA LEU A 65 -5.89 5.11 -10.80
C LEU A 65 -5.38 6.41 -11.42
N GLY A 66 -4.14 6.81 -11.14
CA GLY A 66 -3.50 7.96 -11.76
C GLY A 66 -3.19 7.74 -13.25
N TYR A 67 -2.90 6.52 -13.67
CA TYR A 67 -2.84 6.16 -15.09
C TYR A 67 -4.25 6.18 -15.74
N VAL A 68 -5.25 5.61 -15.06
CA VAL A 68 -6.61 5.48 -15.59
C VAL A 68 -7.39 6.81 -15.64
N ILE A 69 -7.16 7.72 -14.68
CA ILE A 69 -7.74 9.08 -14.65
C ILE A 69 -6.60 10.08 -14.38
N PRO A 70 -5.84 10.48 -15.42
CA PRO A 70 -4.67 11.35 -15.27
C PRO A 70 -4.94 12.67 -14.56
N SER A 71 -6.12 13.27 -14.78
CA SER A 71 -6.53 14.52 -14.14
C SER A 71 -6.67 14.44 -12.61
N LYS A 72 -6.73 13.23 -12.04
CA LYS A 72 -6.83 12.99 -10.59
C LYS A 72 -5.58 12.33 -9.99
N SER A 73 -4.52 12.13 -10.76
CA SER A 73 -3.30 11.44 -10.33
C SER A 73 -2.70 11.99 -9.03
N GLN A 74 -2.61 13.32 -8.91
CA GLN A 74 -2.12 13.97 -7.68
C GLN A 74 -3.04 13.70 -6.48
N GLN A 75 -4.36 13.83 -6.67
CA GLN A 75 -5.35 13.56 -5.62
C GLN A 75 -5.24 12.12 -5.10
N TYR A 76 -5.10 11.13 -5.99
CA TYR A 76 -4.91 9.74 -5.57
C TYR A 76 -3.60 9.52 -4.82
N SER A 77 -2.53 10.18 -5.26
CA SER A 77 -1.24 10.13 -4.57
C SER A 77 -1.32 10.72 -3.15
N ASP A 78 -2.07 11.81 -2.98
CA ASP A 78 -2.27 12.45 -1.68
C ASP A 78 -3.13 11.58 -0.75
N TRP A 79 -4.20 10.96 -1.26
CA TRP A 79 -4.98 9.99 -0.48
C TRP A 79 -4.18 8.76 -0.08
N ALA A 80 -3.26 8.27 -0.94
CA ALA A 80 -2.37 7.18 -0.57
C ALA A 80 -1.40 7.56 0.56
N ARG A 81 -0.86 8.79 0.53
CA ARG A 81 -0.02 9.33 1.61
C ARG A 81 -0.82 9.48 2.91
N GLU A 82 -2.04 9.97 2.83
CA GLU A 82 -2.93 10.11 3.98
C GLU A 82 -3.27 8.74 4.60
N ALA A 83 -3.64 7.76 3.77
CA ALA A 83 -3.88 6.38 4.20
C ALA A 83 -2.65 5.79 4.90
N SER A 84 -1.45 6.04 4.35
CA SER A 84 -0.18 5.59 4.92
C SER A 84 0.12 6.22 6.29
N VAL A 85 0.12 7.56 6.37
CA VAL A 85 0.48 8.28 7.62
C VAL A 85 -0.55 8.05 8.72
N SER A 86 -1.82 7.80 8.38
CA SER A 86 -2.86 7.47 9.35
C SER A 86 -2.52 6.24 10.20
N ARG A 87 -1.64 5.34 9.72
CA ARG A 87 -1.23 4.14 10.46
C ARG A 87 -0.20 4.45 11.54
N MET A 88 0.59 5.49 11.32
CA MET A 88 1.50 6.06 12.32
C MET A 88 0.69 6.80 13.39
N TYR A 89 -0.32 7.59 12.99
CA TYR A 89 -1.25 8.23 13.94
C TYR A 89 -2.05 7.19 14.75
N GLY A 90 -2.37 6.04 14.15
CA GLY A 90 -2.97 4.90 14.84
C GLY A 90 -2.01 4.11 15.75
N GLY A 91 -0.73 4.45 15.80
CA GLY A 91 0.26 3.78 16.65
C GLY A 91 0.56 2.32 16.27
N ILE A 92 0.17 1.86 15.07
CA ILE A 92 0.30 0.45 14.65
C ILE A 92 1.43 0.18 13.67
N HIS A 93 2.06 1.22 13.11
CA HIS A 93 3.18 1.09 12.17
C HIS A 93 4.28 2.11 12.47
N TYR A 94 5.53 1.73 12.22
CA TYR A 94 6.65 2.66 12.21
C TYR A 94 6.66 3.50 10.94
N ARG A 95 7.37 4.64 10.97
CA ARG A 95 7.59 5.47 9.78
C ARG A 95 8.18 4.68 8.60
N SER A 96 9.16 3.82 8.88
CA SER A 96 9.81 2.95 7.87
C SER A 96 8.81 2.00 7.21
N ASP A 97 7.93 1.35 7.97
CA ASP A 97 6.88 0.48 7.43
C ASP A 97 6.00 1.22 6.42
N CYS A 98 5.68 2.48 6.72
CA CYS A 98 4.82 3.34 5.92
C CYS A 98 5.52 3.85 4.65
N GLU A 99 6.74 4.39 4.79
CA GLU A 99 7.52 4.97 3.68
C GLU A 99 8.00 3.91 2.69
N VAL A 100 8.48 2.77 3.20
CA VAL A 100 8.84 1.63 2.33
C VAL A 100 7.57 1.01 1.74
N GLY A 101 6.48 0.92 2.50
CA GLY A 101 5.19 0.48 1.98
C GLY A 101 4.72 1.29 0.77
N LEU A 102 4.74 2.62 0.86
CA LEU A 102 4.41 3.51 -0.26
C LEU A 102 5.32 3.28 -1.47
N THR A 103 6.63 3.16 -1.24
CA THR A 103 7.61 2.92 -2.30
C THR A 103 7.38 1.59 -3.00
N THR A 104 7.19 0.51 -2.23
CA THR A 104 6.93 -0.84 -2.75
C THR A 104 5.62 -0.89 -3.52
N GLY A 105 4.55 -0.33 -2.96
CA GLY A 105 3.25 -0.25 -3.63
C GLY A 105 3.31 0.52 -4.94
N GLY A 106 4.00 1.67 -4.96
CA GLY A 106 4.23 2.44 -6.17
C GLY A 106 4.94 1.64 -7.26
N LYS A 107 5.97 0.86 -6.91
CA LYS A 107 6.67 -0.03 -7.86
C LYS A 107 5.74 -1.11 -8.45
N VAL A 108 4.92 -1.75 -7.62
CA VAL A 108 3.91 -2.72 -8.08
C VAL A 108 2.90 -2.06 -9.02
N GLY A 109 2.39 -0.89 -8.64
CA GLY A 109 1.49 -0.10 -9.48
C GLY A 109 2.11 0.28 -10.83
N THR A 110 3.37 0.72 -10.84
CA THR A 110 4.12 1.03 -12.08
C THR A 110 4.28 -0.21 -12.96
N TYR A 111 4.58 -1.37 -12.36
CA TYR A 111 4.65 -2.62 -13.12
C TYR A 111 3.31 -2.95 -13.79
N ALA A 112 2.20 -2.83 -13.06
CA ALA A 112 0.86 -3.03 -13.61
C ALA A 112 0.53 -2.02 -14.73
N VAL A 113 0.86 -0.73 -14.55
CA VAL A 113 0.66 0.31 -15.58
C VAL A 113 1.48 -0.01 -16.84
N ASN A 114 2.74 -0.44 -16.70
CA ASN A 114 3.57 -0.85 -17.83
C ASN A 114 2.95 -2.03 -18.59
N ARG A 115 2.33 -2.99 -17.89
CA ARG A 115 1.55 -4.06 -18.52
C ARG A 115 0.31 -3.51 -19.23
N GLY A 116 -0.40 -2.57 -18.61
CA GLY A 116 -1.58 -1.91 -19.18
C GLY A 116 -1.30 -1.12 -20.46
N HIS A 117 -0.08 -0.61 -20.67
CA HIS A 117 0.31 0.04 -21.93
C HIS A 117 0.51 -0.92 -23.11
N ILE A 118 0.70 -2.23 -22.86
CA ILE A 118 1.07 -3.21 -23.89
C ILE A 118 0.10 -4.39 -23.97
N ASP A 119 -1.06 -4.31 -23.34
CA ASP A 119 -2.05 -5.40 -23.30
C ASP A 119 -3.05 -5.38 -24.47
N GLY A 120 -2.85 -4.48 -25.44
CA GLY A 120 -3.66 -4.40 -26.67
C GLY A 120 -5.05 -3.78 -26.49
N ALA A 121 -5.26 -3.02 -25.40
CA ALA A 121 -6.53 -2.34 -25.14
C ALA A 121 -6.61 -0.89 -25.64
N GLU A 122 -5.54 -0.39 -26.27
CA GLU A 122 -5.52 0.86 -27.04
C GLU A 122 -5.71 0.59 -28.53
#